data_AF-A0A6M3X4K5-F1
#
_entry.id   AF-A0A6M3X4K5-F1
#
_cell.length_a   1.000
_cell.length_b   1.000
_cell.length_c   1.000
_cell.angle_alpha   90.00
_cell.angle_beta   90.00
_cell.angle_gamma   90.00
#
_symmetry.space_group_name_H-M   'P 1'
#
loop_
_entity.id
_entity.type
_entity.pdbx_description
1 polymer ?
#
loop_
_entity_poly.entity_id
_entity_poly.type
_entity_poly.pdbx_seq_one_letter_code
_entity_poly.pdbx_strand_id
1 'polypeptide(L)' 'AHFAVFPDTLVKPMLNAGCPVDGWVLDPFAGIGTVGTVAKEQGKNFIGVELSQAYCQMVERRIENGT' A
#
# COMPACT_ATOMS: atom_id res chain seq x y z
N ALA A 1 -16.54 -8.14 -3.91
CA ALA A 1 -15.71 -8.36 -2.72
C ALA A 1 -14.26 -8.48 -3.17
N HIS A 2 -13.31 -7.81 -2.51
CA HIS A 2 -11.87 -8.01 -2.77
C HIS A 2 -11.47 -9.29 -2.04
N PHE A 3 -11.22 -10.38 -2.76
CA PHE A 3 -11.06 -11.71 -2.16
C PHE A 3 -9.64 -12.01 -1.63
N ALA A 4 -8.65 -11.17 -1.96
CA ALA A 4 -7.23 -11.45 -1.70
C ALA A 4 -6.53 -10.36 -0.85
N VAL A 5 -7.24 -9.78 0.12
CA VAL A 5 -6.61 -8.87 1.08
C VAL A 5 -5.64 -9.66 1.96
N PHE A 6 -4.41 -9.18 2.12
CA PHE A 6 -3.45 -9.70 3.10
C PHE A 6 -3.37 -8.79 4.33
N PRO A 7 -3.01 -9.32 5.50
CA PRO A 7 -2.83 -8.52 6.69
C PRO A 7 -1.56 -7.67 6.60
N ASP A 8 -1.58 -6.48 7.19
CA ASP A 8 -0.44 -5.55 7.25
C ASP A 8 0.80 -6.18 7.89
N THR A 9 0.60 -7.14 8.80
CA THR A 9 1.67 -7.90 9.45
C THR A 9 2.49 -8.73 8.47
N LEU A 10 1.93 -9.13 7.34
CA LEU A 10 2.66 -9.80 6.26
C LEU A 10 3.55 -8.82 5.48
N VAL A 11 3.10 -7.58 5.31
CA VAL A 11 3.77 -6.56 4.50
C VAL A 11 4.98 -5.97 5.22
N LYS A 12 4.85 -5.69 6.52
CA LYS A 12 5.88 -5.05 7.35
C LYS A 12 7.27 -5.70 7.21
N PRO A 13 7.46 -7.04 7.31
CA PRO A 13 8.78 -7.64 7.14
C PRO A 13 9.31 -7.52 5.72
N MET A 14 8.45 -7.58 4.70
CA MET A 14 8.87 -7.44 3.30
C MET A 14 9.41 -6.04 3.02
N LEU A 15 8.71 -5.00 3.50
CA LEU A 15 9.17 -3.63 3.33
C LEU A 15 10.44 -3.33 4.11
N ASN A 16 10.57 -3.84 5.33
CA ASN A 16 11.78 -3.66 6.14
C ASN A 16 13.01 -4.35 5.53
N ALA A 17 12.82 -5.50 4.89
CA ALA A 17 13.91 -6.23 4.24
C ALA A 17 14.29 -5.63 2.87
N GLY A 18 13.30 -5.12 2.12
CA GLY A 18 13.49 -4.76 0.70
C GLY A 18 13.58 -3.26 0.40
N CYS A 19 13.23 -2.37 1.35
CA CYS A 19 13.17 -0.94 1.07
C CYS A 19 13.65 -0.10 2.27
N PRO A 20 14.63 0.81 2.10
CA PRO A 20 15.03 1.72 3.16
C PRO A 20 13.98 2.81 3.42
N VAL A 21 14.12 3.54 4.52
CA VAL A 21 13.38 4.80 4.76
C VAL A 21 13.65 5.77 3.62
N ASP A 22 12.65 6.56 3.23
CA ASP A 22 12.62 7.43 2.04
C ASP A 22 12.79 6.70 0.69
N GLY A 23 12.92 5.37 0.70
CA GLY A 23 12.91 4.52 -0.49
C GLY A 23 11.54 4.46 -1.15
N TRP A 24 11.51 4.00 -2.40
CA TRP A 24 10.29 3.87 -3.19
C TRP A 24 9.80 2.41 -3.25
N VAL A 25 8.52 2.22 -2.93
CA VAL A 25 7.82 0.94 -3.04
C VAL A 25 6.85 1.01 -4.23
N LEU A 26 6.91 0.03 -5.12
CA LEU A 26 5.96 -0.15 -6.21
C LEU A 26 5.11 -1.39 -5.94
N ASP A 27 3.78 -1.21 -5.93
CA ASP A 27 2.83 -2.31 -5.96
C ASP A 27 1.98 -2.23 -7.25
N PRO A 28 2.24 -3.10 -8.26
CA PRO A 28 1.53 -3.07 -9.53
C PRO A 28 0.08 -3.60 -9.43
N PHE A 29 -0.32 -4.17 -8.29
CA PHE A 29 -1.65 -4.73 -8.04
C PHE A 29 -2.16 -4.29 -6.67
N ALA A 30 -2.23 -2.96 -6.50
CA ALA A 30 -2.39 -2.33 -5.19
C ALA A 30 -3.69 -2.70 -4.47
N GLY A 31 -4.73 -3.16 -5.19
CA GLY A 31 -5.97 -3.62 -4.60
C GLY A 31 -6.56 -2.56 -3.67
N ILE A 32 -6.72 -2.91 -2.40
CA ILE A 32 -7.27 -2.00 -1.40
C ILE A 32 -6.24 -1.08 -0.74
N GLY A 33 -5.00 -1.07 -1.21
CA GLY A 33 -3.93 -0.14 -0.83
C GLY A 33 -3.11 -0.53 0.40
N THR A 34 -3.20 -1.78 0.87
CA THR A 34 -2.53 -2.24 2.11
C THR A 34 -1.01 -1.95 2.10
N VAL A 35 -0.32 -2.19 0.99
CA VAL A 35 1.13 -1.92 0.89
C VAL A 35 1.43 -0.43 1.03
N GLY A 36 0.61 0.43 0.42
CA GLY A 36 0.78 1.88 0.49
C GLY A 36 0.59 2.43 1.88
N THR A 37 -0.41 1.94 2.61
CA THR A 37 -0.64 2.30 4.02
C THR A 37 0.58 1.96 4.87
N VAL A 38 1.06 0.70 4.81
CA VAL A 38 2.22 0.26 5.60
C VAL A 38 3.51 0.99 5.18
N ALA A 39 3.71 1.26 3.88
CA ALA A 39 4.85 2.01 3.38
C ALA A 39 4.89 3.43 3.98
N LYS A 40 3.74 4.13 3.97
CA LYS A 40 3.61 5.48 4.54
C LYS A 40 3.85 5.49 6.06
N GLU A 41 3.29 4.52 6.80
CA GLU A 41 3.55 4.34 8.24
C GLU A 41 5.03 4.18 8.56
N GLN A 42 5.78 3.52 7.67
CA GLN A 42 7.22 3.26 7.85
C GLN A 42 8.13 4.35 7.23
N GLY A 43 7.57 5.50 6.83
CA GLY A 43 8.34 6.61 6.26
C GLY A 43 8.92 6.30 4.87
N LYS A 44 8.19 5.55 4.04
CA LYS A 44 8.59 5.20 2.68
C LYS A 44 7.67 5.85 1.66
N ASN A 45 8.21 6.12 0.47
CA ASN A 45 7.44 6.56 -0.69
C ASN A 45 6.74 5.36 -1.35
N PHE A 46 5.57 5.58 -1.95
CA PHE A 46 4.76 4.51 -2.52
C PHE A 46 4.13 4.91 -3.87
N ILE A 47 4.10 3.96 -4.80
CA ILE A 47 3.33 4.01 -6.05
C ILE A 47 2.50 2.73 -6.13
N GLY A 48 1.19 2.88 -6.30
CA GLY A 48 0.26 1.77 -6.50
C GLY A 48 -0.40 1.85 -7.87
N VAL A 49 -0.54 0.71 -8.54
CA VAL A 49 -1.33 0.57 -9.77
C VAL A 49 -2.51 -0.35 -9.48
N GLU A 50 -3.70 0.08 -9.85
CA GLU A 50 -4.93 -0.70 -9.69
C GLU A 50 -5.86 -0.41 -10.88
N LEU A 51 -6.50 -1.45 -11.41
CA LEU A 51 -7.38 -1.36 -12.57
C LEU A 51 -8.80 -0.92 -12.19
N SER A 52 -9.26 -1.32 -11.01
CA SER A 52 -10.58 -0.98 -10.50
C SER A 52 -10.62 0.47 -10.02
N GLN A 53 -11.29 1.34 -10.78
CA GLN A 53 -11.49 2.74 -10.40
C GLN A 53 -12.12 2.90 -9.00
N ALA A 54 -13.03 2.00 -8.62
CA ALA A 54 -13.64 2.00 -7.29
C ALA A 54 -12.62 1.73 -6.18
N TYR A 55 -11.62 0.88 -6.43
CA TYR A 55 -10.53 0.64 -5.49
C TYR A 55 -9.53 1.80 -5.48
N CYS A 56 -9.20 2.40 -6.63
CA CYS A 56 -8.37 3.60 -6.67
C CYS A 56 -8.95 4.71 -5.78
N GLN A 57 -10.24 5.03 -5.93
CA GLN A 57 -10.92 6.05 -5.11
C GLN A 57 -10.92 5.71 -3.61
N MET A 58 -11.04 4.44 -3.26
CA MET A 58 -10.98 4.00 -1.87
C MET A 58 -9.56 4.16 -1.30
N VAL A 59 -8.54 3.80 -2.06
CA VAL A 59 -7.13 3.92 -1.66
C VAL A 59 -6.72 5.38 -1.51
N GLU A 60 -7.09 6.24 -2.46
CA GLU A 60 -6.87 7.69 -2.38
C GLU A 60 -7.41 8.25 -1.06
N ARG A 61 -8.68 7.96 -0.73
CA ARG A 61 -9.30 8.40 0.53
C ARG A 61 -8.59 7.90 1.77
N ARG A 62 -8.11 6.65 1.79
CA ARG A 62 -7.36 6.09 2.93
C ARG A 62 -6.01 6.77 3.11
N ILE A 63 -5.26 6.92 2.01
CA ILE A 63 -3.94 7.54 2.04
C ILE A 63 -4.03 9.01 2.43
N GLU A 64 -5.05 9.74 1.95
CA GLU A 64 -5.29 11.15 2.30
C GLU A 64 -5.67 11.33 3.77
N ASN A 65 -6.56 10.50 4.30
CA ASN A 65 -7.08 10.66 5.67
C ASN A 65 -6.17 10.05 6.76
N GLY A 66 -5.10 9.33 6.40
CA GLY A 66 -4.18 8.74 7.37
C GLY A 66 -4.83 7.70 8.29
N THR A 67 -5.96 7.12 7.86
CA THR A 67 -6.72 6.06 8.56
C THR A 67 -7.29 5.07 7.54
#